data_AF-A0A8T4JL53-F1
#
_entry.id   AF-A0A8T4JL53-F1
#
_cell.length_a   1.000
_cell.length_b   1.000
_cell.length_c   1.000
_cell.angle_alpha   90.00
_cell.angle_beta   90.00
_cell.angle_gamma   90.00
#
_symmetry.space_group_name_H-M   'P 1'
#
loop_
_entity.id
_entity.type
_entity.pdbx_description
1 polymer ?
#
loop_
_entity_poly.entity_id
_entity_poly.type
_entity_poly.pdbx_seq_one_letter_code
_entity_poly.pdbx_strand_id
1 'polypeptide(L)'
;MYEHYQKLLDEKGLKNADVSRATGISNMTLSDWKHGKTKPKTETMQKLADCLEVSVDYLVNGEEKEIPISVQADLWISIRNDKELLNALEKYMKLSDRKKKHVIDTIDVLSEV
;
A
#
# COMPACT_ATOMS: atom_id res chain seq x y z
N MET A 1 -12.43 -7.24 5.56
CA MET A 1 -11.14 -7.68 6.17
C MET A 1 -10.51 -8.85 5.42
N TYR A 2 -11.01 -10.10 5.49
CA TYR A 2 -10.30 -11.21 4.81
C TYR A 2 -10.20 -11.02 3.30
N GLU A 3 -11.22 -10.46 2.64
CA GLU A 3 -11.16 -10.14 1.21
C GLU A 3 -10.05 -9.13 0.87
N HIS A 4 -9.88 -8.09 1.68
CA HIS A 4 -8.80 -7.11 1.50
C HIS A 4 -7.43 -7.71 1.77
N TYR A 5 -7.30 -8.53 2.82
CA TYR A 5 -6.11 -9.31 3.09
C TYR A 5 -5.75 -10.22 1.90
N GLN A 6 -6.72 -10.93 1.33
CA GLN A 6 -6.49 -11.80 0.16
C GLN A 6 -6.05 -10.98 -1.07
N LYS A 7 -6.70 -9.84 -1.33
CA LYS A 7 -6.31 -8.93 -2.41
C LYS A 7 -4.87 -8.46 -2.28
N LEU A 8 -4.45 -8.08 -1.06
CA LEU A 8 -3.08 -7.68 -0.77
C LEU A 8 -2.07 -8.80 -1.01
N LEU A 9 -2.43 -10.05 -0.67
CA LEU A 9 -1.59 -11.20 -0.99
C LEU A 9 -1.44 -11.39 -2.49
N ASP A 10 -2.53 -11.29 -3.24
CA ASP A 10 -2.53 -11.48 -4.69
C ASP A 10 -1.69 -10.39 -5.39
N GLU A 11 -1.81 -9.14 -4.96
CA GLU A 11 -1.02 -8.00 -5.47
C GLU A 11 0.48 -8.15 -5.18
N LYS A 12 0.84 -8.66 -3.99
CA LYS A 12 2.22 -8.89 -3.57
C LYS A 12 2.79 -10.26 -3.98
N GLY A 13 1.99 -11.11 -4.62
CA GLY A 13 2.38 -12.47 -4.99
C GLY A 13 2.67 -13.39 -3.79
N LEU A 14 2.10 -13.09 -2.63
CA LEU A 14 2.30 -13.82 -1.37
C LEU A 14 1.23 -14.90 -1.16
N LYS A 15 1.54 -15.90 -0.34
CA LYS A 15 0.58 -16.92 0.11
C LYS A 15 0.44 -16.87 1.63
N ASN A 16 -0.63 -17.46 2.15
CA ASN A 16 -0.82 -17.63 3.60
C ASN A 16 0.39 -18.31 4.28
N ALA A 17 1.09 -19.20 3.58
CA ALA A 17 2.31 -19.83 4.08
C ALA A 17 3.48 -18.86 4.24
N ASP A 18 3.57 -17.80 3.43
CA ASP A 18 4.56 -16.73 3.56
C ASP A 18 4.25 -15.87 4.78
N VAL A 19 2.99 -15.43 4.91
CA VAL A 19 2.53 -14.65 6.07
C VAL A 19 2.69 -15.42 7.37
N SER A 20 2.36 -16.71 7.36
CA SER A 20 2.52 -17.58 8.54
C SER A 20 3.98 -17.66 8.99
N ARG A 21 4.93 -17.77 8.04
CA ARG A 21 6.36 -17.77 8.34
C ARG A 21 6.84 -16.43 8.89
N ALA A 22 6.37 -15.31 8.33
CA ALA A 22 6.79 -13.97 8.75
C ALA A 22 6.19 -13.54 10.10
N THR A 23 4.94 -13.89 10.37
CA THR A 23 4.18 -13.37 11.52
C THR A 23 4.06 -14.36 12.68
N GLY A 24 4.37 -15.65 12.45
CA GLY A 24 4.11 -16.73 13.39
C GLY A 24 2.64 -17.11 13.55
N ILE A 25 1.72 -16.49 12.78
CA ILE A 25 0.30 -16.82 12.78
C ILE A 25 0.10 -18.15 12.04
N SER A 26 -0.66 -19.09 12.60
CA SER A 26 -0.85 -20.38 11.94
C SER A 26 -1.73 -20.28 10.68
N ASN A 27 -1.44 -21.11 9.67
CA ASN A 27 -2.30 -21.24 8.47
C ASN A 27 -3.76 -21.61 8.81
N MET A 28 -3.97 -22.36 9.90
CA MET A 28 -5.30 -22.68 10.40
C MET A 28 -6.04 -21.40 10.82
N THR A 29 -5.38 -20.54 11.60
CA THR A 29 -5.94 -19.27 12.07
C THR A 29 -6.29 -18.35 10.89
N LEU A 30 -5.41 -18.24 9.89
CA LEU A 30 -5.68 -17.48 8.66
C LEU A 30 -6.92 -18.02 7.93
N SER A 31 -7.04 -19.35 7.84
CA SER A 31 -8.17 -20.02 7.22
C SER A 31 -9.47 -19.85 8.01
N ASP A 32 -9.41 -19.82 9.33
CA ASP A 32 -10.59 -19.59 10.18
C ASP A 32 -11.16 -18.18 9.99
N TRP A 33 -10.32 -17.18 9.72
CA TRP A 33 -10.77 -15.82 9.40
C TRP A 33 -11.46 -15.74 8.04
N LYS A 34 -11.02 -16.53 7.05
CA LYS A 34 -11.69 -16.65 5.75
C LYS A 34 -13.15 -17.07 5.90
N HIS A 35 -13.41 -18.00 6.82
CA HIS A 35 -14.74 -18.57 7.05
C HIS A 35 -15.50 -17.86 8.18
N GLY A 36 -14.96 -16.75 8.71
CA GLY A 36 -15.60 -15.97 9.77
C GLY A 36 -15.72 -16.69 11.12
N LYS A 37 -14.98 -17.78 11.35
CA LYS A 37 -15.04 -18.57 12.60
C LYS A 37 -14.46 -17.81 13.79
N THR A 38 -13.42 -17.03 13.56
CA THR A 38 -12.78 -16.18 14.57
C THR A 38 -12.46 -14.81 13.98
N LYS A 39 -12.14 -13.84 14.84
CA LYS A 39 -11.69 -12.50 14.44
C LYS A 39 -10.26 -12.26 14.93
N PRO A 40 -9.38 -11.62 14.14
CA PRO A 40 -8.04 -11.26 14.60
C PRO A 40 -8.12 -10.25 15.75
N LYS A 41 -7.20 -10.37 16.70
CA LYS A 41 -7.00 -9.36 17.75
C LYS A 41 -6.19 -8.19 17.20
N THR A 42 -6.22 -7.04 17.86
CA THR A 42 -5.47 -5.83 17.46
C THR A 42 -3.98 -6.12 17.23
N GLU A 43 -3.32 -6.84 18.14
CA GLU A 43 -1.91 -7.23 18.01
C GLU A 43 -1.66 -8.06 16.74
N THR A 44 -2.60 -8.96 16.43
CA THR A 44 -2.54 -9.79 15.23
C THR A 44 -2.73 -8.97 13.96
N MET A 45 -3.63 -7.99 13.98
CA MET A 45 -3.82 -7.07 12.86
C MET A 45 -2.59 -6.22 12.62
N GLN A 46 -1.90 -5.76 13.68
CA GLN A 46 -0.65 -5.03 13.55
C GLN A 46 0.43 -5.89 12.88
N LYS A 47 0.61 -7.15 13.32
CA LYS A 47 1.58 -8.08 12.69
C LYS A 47 1.31 -8.31 11.21
N LEU A 48 0.04 -8.42 10.81
CA LEU A 48 -0.33 -8.56 9.41
C LEU A 48 -0.04 -7.29 8.62
N ALA A 49 -0.37 -6.13 9.18
CA ALA A 49 -0.13 -4.83 8.57
C ALA A 49 1.38 -4.59 8.35
N ASP A 50 2.20 -4.88 9.36
CA ASP A 50 3.67 -4.78 9.28
C ASP A 50 4.22 -5.77 8.23
N CYS A 51 3.75 -7.02 8.22
CA CYS A 51 4.16 -8.03 7.24
C CYS A 51 3.79 -7.66 5.80
N LEU A 52 2.67 -6.96 5.61
CA LEU A 52 2.17 -6.54 4.31
C LEU A 52 2.61 -5.12 3.96
N GLU A 53 3.37 -4.44 4.83
CA GLU A 53 3.82 -3.06 4.70
C GLU A 53 2.67 -2.07 4.39
N VAL A 54 1.54 -2.27 5.06
CA VAL A 54 0.37 -1.39 4.98
C VAL A 54 -0.03 -0.92 6.36
N SER A 55 -0.89 0.09 6.45
CA SER A 55 -1.49 0.44 7.74
C SER A 55 -2.59 -0.57 8.13
N VAL A 56 -2.82 -0.74 9.43
CA VAL A 56 -3.94 -1.56 9.94
C VAL A 56 -5.28 -1.05 9.40
N ASP A 57 -5.42 0.27 9.28
CA ASP A 57 -6.62 0.90 8.74
C ASP A 57 -6.86 0.49 7.28
N TYR A 58 -5.81 0.53 6.45
CA TYR A 58 -5.87 0.05 5.06
C TYR A 58 -6.25 -1.44 4.99
N LEU A 59 -5.65 -2.28 5.84
CA LEU A 59 -5.94 -3.71 5.89
C LEU A 59 -7.43 -4.00 6.22
N VAL A 60 -8.05 -3.16 7.06
CA VAL A 60 -9.43 -3.36 7.52
C VAL A 60 -10.43 -2.72 6.56
N ASN A 61 -10.23 -1.45 6.22
CA ASN A 61 -11.19 -0.59 5.54
C ASN A 61 -10.93 -0.48 4.03
N GLY A 62 -9.71 -0.79 3.56
CA GLY A 62 -9.33 -0.63 2.15
C GLY A 62 -9.22 0.83 1.71
N GLU A 63 -9.29 1.77 2.64
CA GLU A 63 -9.12 3.20 2.38
C GLU A 63 -7.62 3.51 2.37
N GLU A 64 -7.10 3.81 1.18
CA GLU A 64 -5.79 4.46 1.04
C GLU A 64 -5.87 5.78 1.83
N LYS A 65 -4.94 6.02 2.75
CA LYS A 65 -4.88 7.32 3.44
C LYS A 65 -4.73 8.39 2.36
N GLU A 66 -5.81 9.10 2.08
CA GLU A 66 -5.74 10.26 1.21
C GLU A 66 -4.70 11.23 1.78
N ILE A 67 -3.87 11.79 0.92
CA ILE A 67 -2.92 12.83 1.33
C ILE A 67 -3.75 13.95 1.97
N PRO A 68 -3.50 14.33 3.24
CA PRO A 68 -4.30 15.35 3.90
C PRO A 68 -4.36 16.61 3.03
N ILE A 69 -5.55 17.22 2.92
CA ILE A 69 -5.78 18.40 2.06
C ILE A 69 -4.74 19.51 2.35
N SER A 70 -4.31 19.66 3.60
CA SER A 70 -3.26 20.59 4.00
C SER A 70 -1.91 20.32 3.34
N VAL A 71 -1.49 19.04 3.26
CA VAL A 71 -0.25 18.62 2.60
C VAL A 71 -0.37 18.80 1.08
N GLN A 72 -1.55 18.55 0.51
CA GLN A 72 -1.80 18.81 -0.92
C GLN A 72 -1.69 20.30 -1.27
N ALA A 73 -2.09 21.20 -0.37
CA ALA A 73 -1.98 22.65 -0.58
C ALA A 73 -0.52 23.11 -0.65
N ASP A 74 0.34 22.63 0.25
CA ASP A 74 1.77 22.98 0.28
C ASP A 74 2.52 22.42 -0.95
N LEU A 75 2.19 21.20 -1.37
CA LEU A 75 2.72 20.59 -2.59
C LEU A 75 2.29 21.38 -3.83
N TRP A 76 1.02 21.78 -3.92
CA TRP A 76 0.52 22.56 -5.05
C TRP A 76 1.24 23.91 -5.17
N ILE A 77 1.53 24.59 -4.05
CA ILE A 77 2.28 25.86 -4.03
C ILE A 77 3.70 25.67 -4.58
N SER A 78 4.33 24.53 -4.26
CA SER A 78 5.68 24.21 -4.74
C SER A 78 5.67 23.87 -6.24
N ILE A 79 4.70 23.08 -6.69
CA ILE A 79 4.57 22.64 -8.10
C ILE A 79 4.23 23.83 -9.01
N ARG A 80 3.31 24.71 -8.64
CA ARG A 80 2.84 25.81 -9.52
C ARG A 80 3.94 26.79 -9.94
N ASN A 81 5.02 26.88 -9.17
CA ASN A 81 6.12 27.80 -9.44
C ASN A 81 7.29 27.12 -10.15
N ASP A 82 7.28 25.79 -10.27
CA ASP A 82 8.29 25.00 -10.97
C ASP A 82 7.81 24.64 -12.39
N LYS A 83 8.25 25.43 -13.37
CA LYS A 83 7.89 25.23 -14.79
C LYS A 83 8.45 23.92 -15.35
N GLU A 84 9.61 23.47 -14.89
CA GLU A 84 10.23 22.25 -15.38
C GLU A 84 9.44 21.03 -14.89
N LEU A 85 9.10 21.02 -13.61
CA LEU A 85 8.26 19.99 -13.01
C LEU A 85 6.86 19.97 -13.64
N LEU A 86 6.23 21.11 -13.90
CA LEU A 86 4.92 21.17 -14.57
C LEU A 86 4.97 20.54 -15.98
N ASN A 87 6.00 20.83 -16.76
CA ASN A 87 6.18 20.22 -18.08
C ASN A 87 6.46 18.71 -17.98
N ALA A 88 7.19 18.27 -16.95
CA ALA A 88 7.41 16.85 -16.68
C ALA A 88 6.11 16.14 -16.31
N LEU A 89 5.26 16.77 -15.48
CA LEU A 89 3.94 16.24 -15.11
C LEU A 89 3.03 16.12 -16.34
N GLU A 90 3.02 17.10 -17.25
CA GLU A 90 2.23 17.01 -18.49
C GLU A 90 2.67 15.80 -19.34
N LYS A 91 3.98 15.57 -19.46
CA LYS A 91 4.53 14.40 -20.16
C LYS A 91 4.14 13.11 -19.43
N TYR A 92 4.26 13.08 -18.10
CA TYR A 92 3.91 11.93 -17.27
C TYR A 92 2.45 11.51 -17.46
N MET A 93 1.52 12.46 -17.51
CA MET A 93 0.09 12.17 -17.69
C MET A 93 -0.20 11.46 -19.02
N LYS A 94 0.62 11.70 -20.06
CA LYS A 94 0.52 11.08 -21.39
C LYS A 94 1.21 9.70 -21.49
N LEU A 95 1.91 9.25 -20.45
CA LEU A 95 2.60 7.95 -20.45
C LEU A 95 1.63 6.77 -20.24
N SER A 96 2.04 5.59 -20.68
CA SER A 96 1.37 4.34 -20.33
C SER A 96 1.63 3.94 -18.88
N ASP A 97 0.76 3.14 -18.28
CA ASP A 97 0.84 2.74 -16.87
C ASP A 97 2.19 2.09 -16.52
N ARG A 98 2.72 1.24 -17.40
CA ARG A 98 4.05 0.64 -17.23
C ARG A 98 5.16 1.68 -17.14
N LYS A 99 5.10 2.74 -17.95
CA LYS A 99 6.09 3.83 -17.94
C LYS A 99 5.90 4.75 -16.74
N LYS A 100 4.65 5.02 -16.35
CA LYS A 100 4.33 5.74 -15.11
C LYS A 100 4.91 5.03 -13.90
N LYS A 101 4.69 3.72 -13.77
CA LYS A 101 5.28 2.90 -12.71
C LYS A 101 6.80 3.05 -12.66
N HIS A 102 7.47 2.95 -13.82
CA HIS A 102 8.93 3.10 -13.87
C HIS A 102 9.42 4.50 -13.41
N VAL A 103 8.66 5.57 -13.71
CA VAL A 103 8.97 6.92 -13.23
C VAL A 103 8.88 6.97 -11.70
N ILE A 104 7.82 6.40 -11.11
CA ILE A 104 7.65 6.35 -9.66
C ILE A 104 8.78 5.53 -9.02
N ASP A 105 9.04 4.32 -9.52
CA ASP A 105 10.12 3.46 -9.01
C ASP A 105 11.49 4.20 -9.02
N THR A 106 11.73 5.04 -10.04
CA THR A 106 12.96 5.83 -10.14
C THR A 106 13.00 6.96 -9.11
N ILE A 107 11.88 7.63 -8.85
CA ILE A 107 11.78 8.68 -7.82
C ILE A 107 12.03 8.07 -6.44
N ASP A 108 11.42 6.92 -6.15
CA ASP A 108 11.57 6.24 -4.86
C ASP A 108 13.05 5.88 -4.61
N VAL A 109 13.70 5.25 -5.59
CA VAL A 109 15.14 4.91 -5.51
C VAL A 109 16.03 6.14 -5.29
N LEU A 110 15.72 7.27 -5.93
CA LEU A 110 16.48 8.51 -5.76
C LEU A 110 16.19 9.23 -4.44
N SER A 111 15.07 8.90 -3.79
CA SER A 111 14.62 9.53 -2.54
C SER A 111 15.14 8.81 -1.28
N GLU A 112 15.62 7.56 -1.40
CA GLU A 112 16.18 6.76 -0.29
C GLU A 112 17.60 7.20 0.16
N VAL A 113 17.92 8.51 0.12
CA VAL A 113 19.22 9.07 0.52
C VAL A 113 19.20 9.64 1.94
#